data_AF-A0A2N0VE28-F1
#
_entry.id   AF-A0A2N0VE28-F1
#
_cell.length_a   1.000
_cell.length_b   1.000
_cell.length_c   1.000
_cell.angle_alpha   90.00
_cell.angle_beta   90.00
_cell.angle_gamma   90.00
#
_symmetry.space_group_name_H-M   'P 1'
#
loop_
_entity.id
_entity.type
_entity.pdbx_description
1 polymer ?
#
loop_
_entity_poly.entity_id
_entity_poly.type
_entity_poly.pdbx_seq_one_letter_code
_entity_poly.pdbx_strand_id
1 'polypeptide(L)'
;MTYEKKWWRHSIIGVMLIGLAVNLIAEATIIKSNSPDEFDLGHMALWFWIGLFGIGSLNAGISFIADAVKQRIYMEMKKEKVQQN
;
A
#
# COMPACT_ATOMS: atom_id res chain seq x y z
N MET A 1 12.00 18.87 -3.63
CA MET A 1 12.50 17.47 -3.55
C MET A 1 12.75 16.97 -4.97
N THR A 2 13.91 16.36 -5.26
CA THR A 2 14.24 15.83 -6.59
C THR A 2 13.35 14.65 -6.96
N TYR A 3 13.21 14.38 -8.27
CA TYR A 3 12.47 13.21 -8.77
C TYR A 3 13.01 11.90 -8.19
N GLU A 4 14.32 11.79 -8.02
CA GLU A 4 14.98 10.64 -7.40
C GLU A 4 14.57 10.42 -5.94
N LYS A 5 14.63 11.47 -5.12
CA LYS A 5 14.26 11.37 -3.71
C LYS A 5 12.77 11.08 -3.54
N LYS A 6 11.92 11.60 -4.45
CA LYS A 6 10.50 11.21 -4.48
C LYS A 6 10.34 9.75 -4.89
N TRP A 7 10.95 9.30 -5.99
CA TRP A 7 10.87 7.92 -6.46
C TRP A 7 11.24 6.93 -5.35
N TRP A 8 12.39 7.11 -4.70
CA TRP A 8 12.86 6.21 -3.65
C TRP A 8 11.89 6.17 -2.46
N ARG A 9 11.46 7.34 -1.96
CA ARG A 9 10.54 7.42 -0.83
C ARG A 9 9.18 6.78 -1.14
N HIS A 10 8.58 7.10 -2.28
CA HIS A 10 7.26 6.56 -2.62
C HIS A 10 7.34 5.05 -2.93
N SER A 11 8.46 4.56 -3.47
CA SER A 11 8.69 3.12 -3.65
C SER A 11 8.70 2.37 -2.31
N ILE A 12 9.46 2.87 -1.33
CA ILE A 12 9.54 2.24 -0.01
C ILE A 12 8.19 2.28 0.71
N ILE A 13 7.54 3.45 0.73
CA ILE A 13 6.21 3.58 1.36
C ILE A 13 5.22 2.64 0.67
N GLY A 14 5.22 2.57 -0.67
CA GLY A 14 4.35 1.70 -1.43
C GLY A 14 4.53 0.22 -1.08
N VAL A 15 5.77 -0.29 -1.06
CA VAL A 15 6.07 -1.68 -0.71
C VAL A 15 5.68 -1.98 0.74
N MET A 16 6.00 -1.08 1.68
CA MET A 16 5.65 -1.26 3.09
C MET A 16 4.13 -1.32 3.31
N LEU A 17 3.37 -0.46 2.63
CA LEU A 17 1.91 -0.44 2.72
C LEU A 17 1.27 -1.68 2.09
N ILE A 18 1.84 -2.22 1.00
CA ILE A 18 1.38 -3.48 0.41
C ILE A 18 1.66 -4.65 1.37
N GLY A 19 2.85 -4.70 1.96
CA GLY A 19 3.18 -5.71 2.97
C GLY A 19 2.26 -5.65 4.20
N LEU A 20 2.01 -4.44 4.71
CA LEU A 20 1.05 -4.19 5.78
C LEU A 20 -0.37 -4.66 5.39
N ALA A 21 -0.79 -4.35 4.17
CA ALA A 21 -2.10 -4.77 3.67
C ALA A 21 -2.26 -6.28 3.64
N VAL A 22 -1.25 -7.01 3.12
CA VAL A 22 -1.26 -8.47 3.07
C VAL A 22 -1.41 -9.05 4.48
N ASN A 23 -0.64 -8.52 5.45
CA ASN A 23 -0.72 -8.98 6.84
C ASN A 23 -2.12 -8.71 7.45
N LEU A 24 -2.65 -7.50 7.31
CA LEU A 24 -3.96 -7.15 7.87
C LEU A 24 -5.11 -7.93 7.21
N ILE A 25 -5.06 -8.16 5.90
CA ILE A 25 -6.07 -8.95 5.19
C ILE A 25 -5.99 -10.41 5.64
N ALA A 26 -4.78 -10.97 5.80
CA ALA A 26 -4.60 -12.32 6.32
C ALA A 26 -5.16 -12.44 7.74
N GLU A 27 -4.84 -11.49 8.62
CA GLU A 27 -5.35 -11.43 9.98
C GLU A 27 -6.89 -11.33 10.01
N ALA A 28 -7.48 -10.45 9.20
CA ALA A 28 -8.94 -10.37 9.06
C ALA A 28 -9.55 -11.70 8.60
N THR A 29 -8.90 -12.40 7.66
CA THR A 29 -9.37 -13.71 7.19
C THR A 29 -9.35 -14.74 8.33
N ILE A 30 -8.29 -14.74 9.14
CA ILE A 30 -8.15 -15.62 10.30
C ILE A 30 -9.23 -15.29 11.35
N ILE A 31 -9.41 -14.02 11.71
CA ILE A 31 -10.46 -13.58 12.65
C ILE A 31 -11.83 -14.02 12.12
N LYS A 32 -12.10 -13.87 10.82
CA LYS A 32 -13.36 -14.32 10.22
C LYS A 32 -13.56 -15.83 10.30
N SER A 33 -12.50 -16.61 10.11
CA SER A 33 -12.57 -18.07 10.18
C SER A 33 -12.82 -18.59 11.60
N ASN A 34 -12.38 -17.86 12.62
CA ASN A 34 -12.58 -18.19 14.03
C ASN A 34 -13.82 -17.49 14.61
N SER A 35 -14.86 -17.25 13.81
CA SER A 35 -16.08 -16.62 14.30
C SER A 35 -16.80 -17.52 15.34
N PRO A 36 -17.25 -16.95 16.47
CA PRO A 36 -18.04 -17.69 17.45
C PRO A 36 -19.40 -18.11 16.88
N ASP A 37 -19.97 -19.18 17.46
CA ASP A 37 -21.28 -19.73 17.05
C ASP A 37 -22.44 -18.76 17.31
N GLU A 38 -22.31 -17.91 18.33
CA GLU A 38 -23.25 -16.84 18.63
C GLU A 38 -22.75 -15.49 18.12
N PHE A 39 -23.68 -14.56 17.88
CA PHE A 39 -23.34 -13.23 17.40
C PHE A 39 -22.59 -12.42 18.46
N ASP A 40 -21.28 -12.25 18.25
CA ASP A 40 -20.43 -11.35 19.01
C ASP A 40 -20.10 -10.09 18.20
N LEU A 41 -20.66 -8.95 18.63
CA LEU A 41 -20.44 -7.64 18.01
C LEU A 41 -18.96 -7.22 18.08
N GLY A 42 -18.26 -7.55 19.16
CA GLY A 42 -16.85 -7.20 19.35
C GLY A 42 -15.96 -7.94 18.34
N HIS A 43 -16.17 -9.24 18.19
CA HIS A 43 -15.48 -10.07 17.20
C HIS A 43 -15.73 -9.59 15.76
N MET A 44 -16.99 -9.29 15.44
CA MET A 44 -17.38 -8.81 14.11
C MET A 44 -16.82 -7.43 13.80
N ALA A 45 -16.79 -6.52 14.78
CA ALA A 45 -16.17 -5.21 14.63
C ALA A 45 -14.66 -5.32 14.42
N LEU A 46 -13.97 -6.19 15.17
CA LEU A 46 -12.53 -6.43 15.01
C LEU A 46 -12.21 -6.92 13.61
N TRP A 47 -12.92 -7.96 13.13
CA TRP A 47 -12.79 -8.46 11.76
C TRP A 47 -12.96 -7.35 10.72
N PHE A 48 -14.04 -6.59 10.83
CA PHE A 48 -14.40 -5.56 9.87
C PHE A 48 -13.33 -4.48 9.78
N TRP A 49 -12.90 -3.93 10.92
CA TRP A 49 -11.93 -2.83 10.93
C TRP A 49 -10.54 -3.27 10.48
N ILE A 50 -10.06 -4.44 10.92
CA ILE A 50 -8.77 -4.97 10.47
C ILE A 50 -8.78 -5.21 8.96
N GLY A 51 -9.87 -5.79 8.42
CA GLY A 51 -10.04 -5.96 6.98
C GLY A 51 -10.10 -4.64 6.21
N LEU A 52 -10.86 -3.66 6.73
CA LEU A 52 -10.97 -2.34 6.12
C LEU A 52 -9.62 -1.61 6.09
N PHE A 53 -8.85 -1.64 7.18
CA PHE A 53 -7.50 -1.07 7.21
C PHE A 53 -6.55 -1.80 6.27
N GLY A 54 -6.68 -3.13 6.12
CA GLY A 54 -5.92 -3.89 5.15
C GLY A 54 -6.18 -3.43 3.71
N ILE A 55 -7.45 -3.34 3.32
CA ILE A 55 -7.84 -2.85 1.98
C ILE A 55 -7.42 -1.40 1.77
N GLY A 56 -7.59 -0.54 2.78
CA GLY A 56 -7.15 0.86 2.74
C GLY A 56 -5.65 0.98 2.55
N SER A 57 -4.86 0.18 3.28
CA SER A 57 -3.41 0.11 3.12
C SER A 57 -3.00 -0.38 1.73
N LEU A 58 -3.73 -1.36 1.16
CA LEU A 58 -3.45 -1.85 -0.20
C LEU A 58 -3.64 -0.74 -1.23
N ASN A 59 -4.76 -0.02 -1.16
CA ASN A 59 -5.07 1.08 -2.05
C ASN A 59 -4.02 2.19 -1.95
N ALA A 60 -3.66 2.58 -0.73
CA ALA A 60 -2.61 3.57 -0.50
C ALA A 60 -1.26 3.08 -1.07
N GLY A 61 -0.89 1.83 -0.81
CA GLY A 61 0.34 1.22 -1.32
C GLY A 61 0.43 1.26 -2.85
N ILE A 62 -0.63 0.83 -3.54
CA ILE A 62 -0.71 0.89 -5.01
C ILE A 62 -0.54 2.34 -5.51
N SER A 63 -1.19 3.30 -4.86
CA SER A 63 -1.09 4.72 -5.22
C SER A 63 0.34 5.25 -5.09
N PHE A 64 1.03 4.92 -3.99
CA PHE A 64 2.43 5.29 -3.80
C PHE A 64 3.36 4.63 -4.82
N ILE A 65 3.14 3.36 -5.18
CA ILE A 65 3.90 2.70 -6.24
C ILE A 65 3.67 3.38 -7.59
N ALA A 66 2.42 3.69 -7.95
CA ALA A 66 2.09 4.35 -9.20
C ALA A 66 2.78 5.72 -9.32
N ASP A 67 2.78 6.50 -8.23
CA ASP A 67 3.48 7.78 -8.20
C ASP A 67 5.01 7.61 -8.28
N ALA A 68 5.58 6.59 -7.64
CA ALA A 68 6.99 6.26 -7.79
C ALA A 68 7.35 5.97 -9.26
N VAL A 69 6.54 5.17 -9.96
CA VAL A 69 6.74 4.87 -11.39
C VAL A 69 6.72 6.15 -12.24
N LYS A 70 5.78 7.08 -12.00
CA LYS A 70 5.78 8.39 -12.68
C LYS A 70 7.07 9.16 -12.44
N GLN A 71 7.57 9.19 -11.20
CA GLN A 71 8.83 9.88 -10.89
C GLN A 71 10.02 9.23 -11.60
N ARG A 72 10.01 7.90 -11.78
CA ARG A 72 11.04 7.18 -12.53
C ARG A 72 11.08 7.62 -13.99
N ILE A 73 9.92 7.66 -14.63
CA ILE A 73 9.78 8.11 -16.03
C ILE A 73 10.26 9.57 -16.17
N TYR A 74 9.87 10.46 -15.26
CA TYR A 74 10.34 11.86 -15.30
C TYR A 74 11.85 12.01 -15.13
N MET A 75 12.51 11.12 -14.38
CA MET A 75 13.98 11.10 -14.31
C MET A 75 14.61 10.70 -15.64
N GLU A 76 14.07 9.68 -16.30
CA GLU A 76 14.58 9.18 -17.57
C GLU A 76 14.42 10.24 -18.67
N MET A 77 13.24 10.85 -18.80
CA MET A 77 13.00 11.95 -19.74
C MET A 77 13.91 13.17 -19.49
N LYS A 78 14.20 13.48 -18.21
CA LYS A 78 15.12 14.58 -17.89
C LYS A 78 16.55 14.27 -18.31
N LYS A 79 17.00 13.02 -18.16
CA LYS A 79 18.35 12.59 -18.59
C LYS A 79 18.49 12.68 -20.11
N GLU A 80 17.48 12.24 -20.85
CA GLU A 80 17.47 12.33 -22.32
C GLU A 80 17.58 13.78 -22.81
N LYS A 81 16.81 14.71 -22.23
CA LYS A 81 16.88 16.13 -22.60
C LYS A 81 18.24 16.78 -22.31
N VAL A 82 18.94 16.34 -21.26
CA VAL A 82 20.27 16.87 -20.92
C VAL A 82 21.33 16.36 -21.90
N GLN A 83 21.17 15.15 -22.46
CA GLN A 83 22.11 14.60 -23.44
C GLN A 83 21.95 15.19 -24.85
N GLN A 84 20.82 15.84 -25.15
CA GLN A 84 20.53 16.46 -26.45
C GLN A 84 20.94 17.93 -26.55
N ASN A 85 21.37 18.55 -25.44
CA ASN A 85 21.88 19.93 -25.38
C ASN A 85 23.39 19.95 -25.18
#